data_AF-A0A1B7UHN8-F1
#
_entry.id   AF-A0A1B7UHN8-F1
#
_cell.length_a   1.000
_cell.length_b   1.000
_cell.length_c   1.000
_cell.angle_alpha   90.00
_cell.angle_beta   90.00
_cell.angle_gamma   90.00
#
_symmetry.space_group_name_H-M   'P 1'
#
loop_
_entity.id
_entity.type
_entity.pdbx_description
1 polymer ?
#
loop_
_entity_poly.entity_id
_entity_poly.type
_entity_poly.pdbx_seq_one_letter_code
_entity_poly.pdbx_strand_id
1 'polypeptide(L)'
;MSNETVNEAANHVEKGAVIGAGSTVIFHFDIKLADGSAAESTRVHNKPAKLQMGDGSLSPAFEAELAGLQAGDKKVFTLAPEDAYGLPNPDNIYYVDRSKFSLEAPAQVGMIVGFAMPDGSELPGLIREVVGDSVTVDFNHPLAGQTLTFNVEIVQVSN
;
A
#
# COMPACT_ATOMS: atom_id res chain seq x y z
N MET A 1 -50.82 37.42 15.51
CA MET A 1 -49.65 38.03 16.16
C MET A 1 -49.13 37.02 17.17
N SER A 2 -47.93 36.45 17.16
CA SER A 2 -46.75 36.57 16.30
C SER A 2 -45.82 35.42 16.69
N ASN A 3 -45.22 34.78 15.67
CA ASN A 3 -43.93 34.09 15.57
C ASN A 3 -43.16 33.55 16.79
N GLU A 4 -42.66 32.32 16.54
CA GLU A 4 -41.26 31.84 16.67
C GLU A 4 -40.60 31.98 18.05
N THR A 5 -39.97 30.94 18.61
CA THR A 5 -38.65 30.37 18.25
C THR A 5 -38.43 29.28 19.36
N VAL A 6 -37.71 28.17 19.26
CA VAL A 6 -36.56 27.78 18.46
C VAL A 6 -36.55 26.25 18.42
N ASN A 7 -36.24 25.72 17.25
CA ASN A 7 -35.84 24.36 16.98
C ASN A 7 -34.50 24.06 17.68
N GLU A 8 -34.49 23.36 18.81
CA GLU A 8 -33.25 22.76 19.34
C GLU A 8 -32.97 21.47 18.55
N ALA A 9 -32.50 21.64 17.32
CA ALA A 9 -31.70 20.63 16.67
C ALA A 9 -30.40 20.51 17.48
N ALA A 10 -30.35 19.52 18.36
CA ALA A 10 -29.13 19.09 19.01
C ALA A 10 -28.10 18.80 17.91
N ASN A 11 -27.18 19.75 17.74
CA ASN A 11 -26.03 19.64 16.88
C ASN A 11 -25.11 18.59 17.54
N HIS A 12 -25.40 17.31 17.30
CA HIS A 12 -24.43 16.24 17.47
C HIS A 12 -23.34 16.50 16.44
N VAL A 13 -22.32 17.25 16.84
CA VAL A 13 -21.01 17.11 16.23
C VAL A 13 -20.61 15.68 16.59
N GLU A 14 -20.79 14.74 15.66
CA GLU A 14 -20.27 13.39 15.82
C GLU A 14 -18.79 13.54 16.15
N LYS A 15 -18.39 13.12 17.36
CA LYS A 15 -16.98 12.89 17.65
C LYS A 15 -16.50 11.92 16.58
N GLY A 16 -15.60 12.37 15.71
CA GLY A 16 -15.05 11.53 14.65
C GLY A 16 -14.60 10.21 15.24
N ALA A 17 -15.02 9.10 14.61
CA ALA A 17 -14.62 7.78 15.05
C ALA A 17 -13.09 7.72 15.14
N VAL A 18 -12.59 7.33 16.31
CA VAL A 18 -11.17 7.15 16.56
C VAL A 18 -10.77 5.76 16.10
N ILE A 19 -9.64 5.65 15.41
CA ILE A 19 -9.09 4.37 14.95
C ILE A 19 -8.71 3.54 16.17
N GLY A 20 -9.34 2.36 16.30
CA GLY A 20 -9.07 1.36 17.31
C GLY A 20 -9.06 -0.06 16.71
N ALA A 21 -9.02 -1.08 17.58
CA ALA A 21 -9.05 -2.47 17.13
C ALA A 21 -10.35 -2.79 16.39
N GLY A 22 -10.26 -3.45 15.23
CA GLY A 22 -11.40 -3.79 14.38
C GLY A 22 -11.95 -2.64 13.53
N SER A 23 -11.48 -1.40 13.71
CA SER A 23 -11.89 -0.26 12.89
C SER A 23 -11.53 -0.48 11.42
N THR A 24 -12.45 -0.16 10.53
CA THR A 24 -12.20 0.02 9.11
C THR A 24 -11.76 1.46 8.86
N VAL A 25 -10.62 1.62 8.20
CA VAL A 25 -10.00 2.91 7.89
C VAL A 25 -9.87 3.07 6.39
N ILE A 26 -10.35 4.19 5.87
CA ILE A 26 -10.11 4.61 4.49
C ILE A 26 -9.15 5.79 4.55
N PHE A 27 -8.02 5.71 3.85
CA PHE A 27 -6.98 6.73 3.91
C PHE A 27 -6.26 6.88 2.57
N HIS A 28 -5.74 8.07 2.33
CA HIS A 28 -4.73 8.29 1.30
C HIS A 28 -3.35 8.15 1.91
N PHE A 29 -2.42 7.58 1.16
CA PHE A 29 -1.02 7.62 1.50
C PHE A 29 -0.15 7.99 0.30
N ASP A 30 1.00 8.56 0.63
CA ASP A 30 2.13 8.83 -0.25
C ASP A 30 3.38 8.15 0.35
N ILE A 31 4.12 7.38 -0.45
CA ILE A 31 5.35 6.70 -0.07
C ILE A 31 6.54 7.47 -0.61
N LYS A 32 7.52 7.73 0.25
CA LYS A 32 8.83 8.27 -0.14
C LYS A 32 9.94 7.29 0.19
N LEU A 33 10.89 7.17 -0.73
CA LEU A 33 12.14 6.44 -0.53
C LEU A 33 13.10 7.27 0.33
N ALA A 34 14.17 6.63 0.80
CA ALA A 34 15.21 7.27 1.62
C ALA A 34 15.93 8.44 0.92
N ASP A 35 15.95 8.46 -0.41
CA ASP A 35 16.51 9.55 -1.21
C ASP A 35 15.54 10.75 -1.38
N GLY A 36 14.32 10.65 -0.83
CA GLY A 36 13.27 11.66 -0.91
C GLY A 36 12.40 11.58 -2.16
N SER A 37 12.68 10.66 -3.09
CA SER A 37 11.84 10.43 -4.26
C SER A 37 10.50 9.80 -3.87
N ALA A 38 9.44 10.14 -4.61
CA ALA A 38 8.12 9.54 -4.40
C ALA A 38 8.07 8.17 -5.09
N ALA A 39 7.70 7.14 -4.33
CA ALA A 39 7.63 5.76 -4.82
C ALA A 39 6.22 5.40 -5.29
N GLU A 40 5.22 5.72 -4.48
CA GLU A 40 3.81 5.38 -4.73
C GLU A 40 2.91 6.45 -4.12
N SER A 41 1.75 6.70 -4.74
CA SER A 41 0.76 7.62 -4.20
C SER A 41 -0.65 7.25 -4.64
N THR A 42 -1.48 6.91 -3.65
CA THR A 42 -2.92 6.66 -3.85
C THR A 42 -3.68 7.89 -4.37
N ARG A 43 -3.13 9.10 -4.19
CA ARG A 43 -3.76 10.35 -4.62
C ARG A 43 -3.70 10.53 -6.13
N VAL A 44 -2.65 10.03 -6.77
CA VAL A 44 -2.46 10.15 -8.23
C VAL A 44 -3.62 9.53 -8.99
N HIS A 45 -4.17 8.44 -8.46
CA HIS A 45 -5.31 7.73 -9.06
C HIS A 45 -6.65 8.01 -8.34
N ASN A 46 -6.66 8.88 -7.34
CA ASN A 46 -7.79 9.17 -6.47
C ASN A 46 -8.48 7.89 -5.92
N LYS A 47 -7.66 6.88 -5.61
CA LYS A 47 -8.10 5.57 -5.10
C LYS A 47 -7.54 5.39 -3.69
N PRO A 48 -8.31 5.76 -2.64
CA PRO A 48 -7.84 5.60 -1.27
C PRO A 48 -7.68 4.11 -0.94
N ALA A 49 -6.75 3.82 -0.03
CA ALA A 49 -6.58 2.50 0.53
C ALA A 49 -7.61 2.24 1.63
N LYS A 50 -8.03 0.98 1.75
CA LYS A 50 -8.89 0.50 2.82
C LYS A 50 -8.11 -0.50 3.67
N LEU A 51 -8.14 -0.32 4.98
CA LEU A 51 -7.54 -1.19 5.98
C LEU A 51 -8.60 -1.59 6.99
N GLN A 52 -8.52 -2.82 7.51
CA GLN A 52 -9.22 -3.21 8.72
C GLN A 52 -8.20 -3.49 9.82
N MET A 53 -8.25 -2.74 10.92
CA MET A 53 -7.29 -2.86 12.01
C MET A 53 -7.32 -4.26 12.62
N GLY A 54 -6.19 -4.97 12.58
CA GLY A 54 -6.04 -6.32 13.10
C GLY A 54 -6.46 -7.44 12.12
N ASP A 55 -6.65 -7.15 10.84
CA ASP A 55 -6.94 -8.16 9.81
C ASP A 55 -5.69 -8.90 9.31
N GLY A 56 -4.49 -8.42 9.68
CA GLY A 56 -3.21 -8.97 9.27
C GLY A 56 -2.77 -8.57 7.86
N SER A 57 -3.49 -7.65 7.21
CA SER A 57 -3.13 -7.12 5.89
C SER A 57 -1.90 -6.19 5.95
N LEU A 58 -1.67 -5.53 7.08
CA LEU A 58 -0.52 -4.65 7.31
C LEU A 58 0.26 -5.06 8.56
N SER A 59 1.49 -4.54 8.68
CA SER A 59 2.33 -4.80 9.83
C SER A 59 1.74 -4.17 11.12
N PRO A 60 1.98 -4.77 12.30
CA PRO A 60 1.59 -4.19 13.57
C PRO A 60 2.17 -2.78 13.81
N ALA A 61 3.36 -2.50 13.28
CA ALA A 61 3.99 -1.20 13.36
C ALA A 61 3.21 -0.14 12.57
N PHE A 62 2.74 -0.48 11.36
CA PHE A 62 1.90 0.42 10.58
C PHE A 62 0.57 0.71 11.28
N GLU A 63 -0.09 -0.33 11.81
CA GLU A 63 -1.33 -0.18 12.56
C GLU A 63 -1.14 0.69 13.82
N ALA A 64 -0.04 0.50 14.55
CA ALA A 64 0.27 1.30 15.73
C ALA A 64 0.44 2.80 15.39
N GLU A 65 0.97 3.12 14.21
CA GLU A 65 1.10 4.50 13.76
C GLU A 65 -0.26 5.14 13.43
N LEU A 66 -1.25 4.36 13.00
CA LEU A 66 -2.61 4.84 12.72
C LEU A 66 -3.52 4.89 13.96
N ALA A 67 -3.25 4.06 14.96
CA ALA A 67 -4.06 3.96 16.16
C ALA A 67 -4.21 5.34 16.85
N GLY A 68 -5.45 5.68 17.22
CA GLY A 68 -5.76 6.95 17.88
C GLY A 68 -5.99 8.15 16.94
N LEU A 69 -5.74 8.02 15.64
CA LEU A 69 -6.10 9.05 14.66
C LEU A 69 -7.60 9.06 14.37
N GLN A 70 -8.09 10.15 13.80
CA GLN A 70 -9.47 10.37 13.38
C GLN A 70 -9.54 10.80 11.91
N ALA A 71 -10.73 10.76 11.32
CA ALA A 71 -10.95 11.29 9.97
C ALA A 71 -10.51 12.76 9.87
N GLY A 72 -9.75 13.09 8.82
CA GLY A 72 -9.11 14.39 8.60
C GLY A 72 -7.67 14.49 9.13
N ASP A 73 -7.24 13.59 10.01
CA ASP A 73 -5.87 13.61 10.54
C ASP A 73 -4.85 13.23 9.47
N LYS A 74 -3.67 13.84 9.57
CA LYS A 74 -2.51 13.54 8.74
C LYS A 74 -1.34 13.16 9.63
N LYS A 75 -0.60 12.14 9.24
CA LYS A 75 0.58 11.69 9.97
C LYS A 75 1.68 11.29 9.01
N VAL A 76 2.91 11.61 9.39
CA VAL A 76 4.11 11.17 8.67
C VAL A 76 4.94 10.31 9.60
N PHE A 77 5.30 9.12 9.13
CA PHE A 77 6.12 8.18 9.89
C PHE A 77 6.99 7.36 8.93
N THR A 78 8.10 6.83 9.44
CA THR A 78 9.05 6.04 8.66
C THR A 78 9.08 4.63 9.22
N LEU A 79 8.96 3.63 8.33
CA LEU A 79 9.02 2.23 8.68
C LEU A 79 10.25 1.57 8.08
N ALA A 80 10.86 0.68 8.85
CA ALA A 80 11.89 -0.22 8.36
C ALA A 80 11.29 -1.19 7.32
N PRO A 81 12.13 -1.83 6.48
CA PRO A 81 11.65 -2.77 5.47
C PRO A 81 10.73 -3.86 6.03
N GLU A 82 11.12 -4.43 7.18
CA GLU A 82 10.40 -5.50 7.89
C GLU A 82 8.98 -5.10 8.27
N ASP A 83 8.77 -3.81 8.57
CA ASP A 83 7.48 -3.24 8.98
C ASP A 83 6.69 -2.63 7.81
N ALA A 84 7.27 -2.54 6.61
CA ALA A 84 6.61 -1.96 5.44
C ALA A 84 6.17 -3.04 4.44
N TYR A 85 7.03 -3.37 3.47
CA TYR A 85 6.76 -4.40 2.44
C TYR A 85 7.54 -5.70 2.70
N GLY A 86 8.13 -5.84 3.87
CA GLY A 86 9.01 -6.94 4.23
C GLY A 86 10.39 -6.85 3.61
N LEU A 87 11.21 -7.85 3.92
CA LEU A 87 12.48 -8.09 3.25
C LEU A 87 12.24 -8.86 1.94
N PRO A 88 13.12 -8.70 0.94
CA PRO A 88 13.08 -9.55 -0.25
C PRO A 88 13.19 -11.01 0.17
N ASN A 89 12.21 -11.81 -0.25
CA ASN A 89 12.21 -13.24 0.02
C ASN A 89 12.95 -13.95 -1.13
N PRO A 90 14.05 -14.69 -0.86
CA PRO A 90 14.72 -15.49 -1.88
C PRO A 90 13.83 -16.58 -2.47
N ASP A 91 12.81 -17.05 -1.76
CA ASP A 91 11.84 -18.04 -2.27
C ASP A 91 10.88 -17.43 -3.31
N ASN A 92 10.83 -16.10 -3.42
CA ASN A 92 10.10 -15.40 -4.48
C ASN A 92 10.94 -15.20 -5.75
N ILE A 93 12.12 -15.83 -5.82
CA ILE A 93 12.98 -15.83 -7.01
C ILE A 93 12.80 -17.15 -7.73
N TYR A 94 12.35 -17.08 -8.98
CA TYR A 94 12.04 -18.26 -9.79
C TYR A 94 12.87 -18.28 -11.06
N TYR A 95 13.10 -19.50 -11.55
CA TYR A 95 13.70 -19.73 -12.86
C TYR A 95 12.59 -19.96 -13.88
N VAL A 96 12.58 -19.14 -14.92
CA VAL A 96 11.63 -19.21 -16.02
C VAL A 96 12.39 -19.49 -17.30
N ASP A 97 11.88 -20.41 -18.10
CA ASP A 97 12.46 -20.71 -19.40
C ASP A 97 12.33 -19.49 -20.33
N ARG A 98 13.41 -19.14 -21.02
CA ARG A 98 13.47 -17.99 -21.93
C ARG A 98 12.42 -18.05 -23.04
N SER A 99 11.98 -19.25 -23.44
CA SER A 99 10.91 -19.45 -24.41
C SER A 99 9.54 -18.94 -23.95
N LYS A 100 9.35 -18.68 -22.64
CA LYS A 100 8.13 -18.08 -22.10
C LYS A 100 8.03 -16.57 -22.35
N PHE A 101 9.13 -15.94 -22.76
CA PHE A 101 9.18 -14.51 -23.04
C PHE A 101 8.96 -14.27 -24.54
N SER A 102 8.17 -13.25 -24.86
CA SER A 102 7.86 -12.88 -26.24
C SER A 102 8.86 -11.85 -26.77
N LEU A 103 8.85 -11.61 -28.08
CA LEU A 103 9.61 -10.52 -28.69
C LEU A 103 9.16 -9.13 -28.20
N GLU A 104 7.90 -9.01 -27.77
CA GLU A 104 7.32 -7.78 -27.23
C GLU A 104 7.68 -7.54 -25.76
N ALA A 105 7.99 -8.60 -25.00
CA ALA A 105 8.46 -8.56 -23.62
C ALA A 105 9.71 -9.44 -23.45
N PRO A 106 10.87 -9.01 -23.99
CA PRO A 106 12.08 -9.81 -23.96
C PRO A 106 12.60 -9.98 -22.52
N ALA A 107 13.15 -11.16 -22.22
CA ALA A 107 13.92 -11.38 -21.00
C ALA A 107 15.25 -10.61 -21.07
N GLN A 108 15.25 -9.38 -20.55
CA GLN A 108 16.44 -8.55 -20.42
C GLN A 108 16.63 -8.14 -18.96
N VAL A 109 17.85 -8.31 -18.47
CA VAL A 109 18.20 -7.96 -17.09
C VAL A 109 17.83 -6.50 -16.78
N GLY A 110 17.14 -6.30 -15.65
CA GLY A 110 16.63 -5.00 -15.20
C GLY A 110 15.23 -4.65 -15.72
N MET A 111 14.67 -5.41 -16.66
CA MET A 111 13.28 -5.21 -17.10
C MET A 111 12.29 -5.78 -16.09
N ILE A 112 11.15 -5.11 -15.95
CA ILE A 112 9.98 -5.60 -15.23
C ILE A 112 9.00 -6.15 -16.27
N VAL A 113 8.60 -7.42 -16.11
CA VAL A 113 7.66 -8.12 -16.99
C VAL A 113 6.43 -8.49 -16.17
N GLY A 114 5.23 -8.25 -16.71
CA GLY A 114 3.97 -8.68 -16.09
C GLY A 114 3.68 -10.15 -16.41
N PHE A 115 3.47 -10.97 -15.37
CA PHE A 115 3.11 -12.37 -15.49
C PHE A 115 1.64 -12.56 -15.14
N ALA A 116 0.86 -13.13 -16.06
CA ALA A 116 -0.56 -13.42 -15.81
C ALA A 116 -0.71 -14.51 -14.74
N MET A 117 -1.51 -14.21 -13.72
CA MET A 117 -1.85 -15.10 -12.62
C MET A 117 -3.16 -15.84 -12.89
N PRO A 118 -3.41 -17.00 -12.24
CA PRO A 118 -4.64 -17.77 -12.44
C PRO A 118 -5.94 -17.03 -12.10
N ASP A 119 -5.87 -16.01 -11.25
CA ASP A 119 -6.98 -15.14 -10.88
C ASP A 119 -7.24 -14.01 -11.90
N GLY A 120 -6.45 -13.94 -12.97
CA GLY A 120 -6.54 -12.92 -14.01
C GLY A 120 -5.81 -11.63 -13.69
N SER A 121 -5.15 -11.52 -12.53
CA SER A 121 -4.26 -10.41 -12.21
C SER A 121 -2.90 -10.56 -12.90
N GLU A 122 -2.13 -9.46 -12.96
CA GLU A 122 -0.73 -9.50 -13.41
C GLU A 122 0.20 -9.30 -12.23
N LEU A 123 1.19 -10.17 -12.11
CA LEU A 123 2.25 -10.06 -11.11
C LEU A 123 3.52 -9.51 -11.78
N PRO A 124 4.05 -8.35 -11.35
CA PRO A 124 5.30 -7.84 -11.88
C PRO A 124 6.47 -8.71 -11.41
N GLY A 125 7.33 -9.12 -12.35
CA GLY A 125 8.58 -9.83 -12.08
C GLY A 125 9.77 -9.07 -12.67
N LEU A 126 10.80 -8.82 -11.85
CA LEU A 126 12.05 -8.20 -12.26
C LEU A 126 13.03 -9.25 -12.77
N ILE A 127 13.54 -9.07 -13.98
CA ILE A 127 14.57 -9.97 -14.55
C ILE A 127 15.91 -9.66 -13.89
N ARG A 128 16.42 -10.59 -13.08
CA ARG A 128 17.71 -10.46 -12.38
C ARG A 128 18.88 -10.96 -13.21
N GLU A 129 18.67 -12.04 -13.95
CA GLU A 129 19.73 -12.71 -14.70
C GLU A 129 19.17 -13.48 -15.89
N VAL A 130 19.96 -13.59 -16.96
CA VAL A 130 19.65 -14.42 -18.13
C VAL A 130 20.89 -15.24 -18.47
N VAL A 131 20.82 -16.56 -18.30
CA VAL A 131 21.92 -17.50 -18.56
C VAL A 131 21.44 -18.57 -19.53
N GLY A 132 21.87 -18.47 -20.80
CA GLY A 132 21.41 -19.36 -21.86
C GLY A 132 19.90 -19.25 -22.05
N ASP A 133 19.21 -20.36 -21.75
CA ASP A 133 17.75 -20.50 -21.83
C ASP A 133 17.06 -20.34 -20.45
N SER A 134 17.82 -20.11 -19.37
CA SER A 134 17.27 -19.90 -18.03
C SER A 134 17.24 -18.42 -17.66
N VAL A 135 16.09 -17.92 -17.22
CA VAL A 135 15.88 -16.53 -16.80
C VAL A 135 15.53 -16.52 -15.32
N THR A 136 16.31 -15.80 -14.52
CA THR A 136 16.04 -15.59 -13.10
C THR A 136 15.11 -14.40 -12.94
N VAL A 137 13.91 -14.63 -12.41
CA VAL A 137 12.86 -13.63 -12.21
C VAL A 137 12.60 -13.46 -10.71
N ASP A 138 12.66 -12.22 -10.26
CA ASP A 138 12.39 -11.82 -8.88
C ASP A 138 10.98 -11.23 -8.79
N PHE A 139 10.09 -11.91 -8.08
CA PHE A 139 8.70 -11.51 -7.87
C PHE A 139 8.47 -10.77 -6.55
N ASN A 140 9.55 -10.37 -5.86
CA ASN A 140 9.41 -9.53 -4.69
C ASN A 140 8.80 -8.17 -5.07
N HIS A 141 8.07 -7.58 -4.13
CA HIS A 141 7.52 -6.25 -4.31
C HIS A 141 8.68 -5.26 -4.57
N PRO A 142 8.57 -4.30 -5.52
CA PRO A 142 9.65 -3.34 -5.82
C PRO A 142 10.14 -2.54 -4.60
N LEU A 143 9.27 -2.36 -3.62
CA LEU A 143 9.57 -1.64 -2.37
C LEU A 143 10.06 -2.55 -1.21
N ALA A 144 10.12 -3.87 -1.42
CA ALA A 144 10.65 -4.80 -0.42
C ALA A 144 12.14 -4.51 -0.15
N GLY A 145 12.56 -4.60 1.10
CA GLY A 145 13.93 -4.28 1.52
C GLY A 145 14.25 -2.79 1.65
N GLN A 146 13.30 -1.90 1.34
CA GLN A 146 13.52 -0.45 1.42
C GLN A 146 12.92 0.14 2.70
N THR A 147 13.63 1.11 3.30
CA THR A 147 13.07 1.95 4.37
C THR A 147 12.18 3.00 3.73
N LEU A 148 10.93 3.09 4.18
CA LEU A 148 9.90 3.89 3.53
C LEU A 148 9.33 4.92 4.48
N THR A 149 9.14 6.15 4.00
CA THR A 149 8.41 7.18 4.73
C THR A 149 7.01 7.31 4.17
N PHE A 150 6.02 7.08 5.03
CA PHE A 150 4.61 7.17 4.72
C PHE A 150 4.07 8.52 5.16
N ASN A 151 3.35 9.20 4.27
CA ASN A 151 2.51 10.33 4.60
C ASN A 151 1.06 9.92 4.41
N VAL A 152 0.34 9.72 5.51
CA VAL A 152 -1.04 9.25 5.51
C VAL A 152 -2.00 10.40 5.81
N GLU A 153 -3.18 10.36 5.20
CA GLU A 153 -4.32 11.21 5.51
C GLU A 153 -5.56 10.34 5.64
N ILE A 154 -6.17 10.37 6.82
CA ILE A 154 -7.36 9.58 7.12
C ILE A 154 -8.56 10.26 6.46
N VAL A 155 -9.24 9.54 5.58
CA VAL A 155 -10.44 10.01 4.88
C VAL A 155 -11.68 9.67 5.71
N GLN A 156 -11.76 8.43 6.19
CA GLN A 156 -12.91 7.95 6.94
C GLN A 156 -12.49 6.85 7.92
N VAL A 157 -13.16 6.82 9.07
CA VAL A 157 -13.05 5.76 10.08
C VAL A 157 -14.44 5.18 10.32
N SER A 158 -14.54 3.86 10.45
CA SER A 158 -15.79 3.15 10.72
C SER A 158 -15.50 2.02 11.70
N ASN A 159 -16.30 1.91 12.77
CA ASN A 159 -16.10 0.94 13.86
C ASN A 159 -17.17 -0.15 13.83
#